data_AF-A0A0K0CVI2-F1
#
_entry.id   AF-A0A0K0CVI2-F1
#
_cell.length_a   1.000
_cell.length_b   1.000
_cell.length_c   1.000
_cell.angle_alpha   90.00
_cell.angle_beta   90.00
_cell.angle_gamma   90.00
#
_symmetry.space_group_name_H-M   'P 1'
#
loop_
_entity.id
_entity.type
_entity.pdbx_description
1 polymer ?
#
loop_
_entity_poly.entity_id
_entity_poly.type
_entity_poly.pdbx_seq_one_letter_code
_entity_poly.pdbx_strand_id
1 'polypeptide(L)'
;MPRPGKDSYDEQKPPYSYIWLTYMAIQNSEEKMLPLTDIYKFIMDKFPFYRKNTQRWQNSLRHNLSFNDCFIKIPRRPDRPGKGSYWAVHPNALGMFENGSCLRRRKRFKVWKEPFFSYSHQYKYNALVLSIQHCMPSSYNYHEHYLVLHIVMKCFITLSQIFCFVGESISKLR
;
A
#
# COMPACT_ATOMS: atom_id res chain seq x y z
N MET A 1 12.34 -4.47 45.73
CA MET A 1 13.22 -4.26 44.55
C MET A 1 13.25 -2.78 44.23
N PRO A 2 14.43 -2.14 44.07
CA PRO A 2 14.51 -0.73 43.69
C PRO A 2 13.87 -0.52 42.32
N ARG A 3 13.06 0.53 42.15
CA ARG A 3 12.56 0.92 40.82
C ARG A 3 13.75 1.35 39.96
N PRO A 4 13.88 0.85 38.71
CA PRO A 4 14.87 1.35 37.77
C PRO A 4 14.77 2.86 37.61
N GLY A 5 15.92 3.55 37.53
CA GLY A 5 15.98 5.00 37.30
C GLY A 5 15.26 5.40 36.01
N LYS A 6 14.72 6.62 35.98
CA LYS A 6 13.85 7.15 34.91
C LYS A 6 14.45 7.00 33.50
N ASP A 7 15.78 7.10 33.39
CA ASP A 7 16.53 6.97 32.13
C ASP A 7 16.52 5.55 31.52
N SER A 8 16.24 4.52 32.33
CA SER A 8 16.20 3.13 31.88
C SER A 8 14.92 2.75 31.13
N TYR A 9 13.84 3.55 31.25
CA TYR A 9 12.58 3.28 30.57
C TYR A 9 12.57 3.80 29.13
N ASP A 10 13.31 4.87 28.83
CA ASP A 10 13.39 5.46 27.49
C ASP A 10 14.19 4.61 26.50
N GLU A 11 15.04 3.71 27.03
CA GLU A 11 15.79 2.72 26.24
C GLU A 11 15.08 1.36 26.12
N GLN A 12 13.88 1.19 26.69
CA GLN A 12 13.14 -0.06 26.52
C GLN A 12 12.40 -0.06 25.19
N LYS A 13 12.40 -1.23 24.53
CA LYS A 13 11.66 -1.42 23.28
C LYS A 13 10.16 -1.16 23.55
N PRO A 14 9.54 -0.19 22.86
CA PRO A 14 8.13 0.07 23.05
C PRO A 14 7.26 -1.15 22.73
N PRO A 15 6.10 -1.35 23.39
CA PRO A 15 5.18 -2.47 23.15
C PRO A 15 4.36 -2.27 21.86
N TYR A 16 5.00 -1.82 20.78
CA TYR A 16 4.39 -1.48 19.51
C TYR A 16 4.94 -2.35 18.38
N SER A 17 4.04 -2.91 17.58
CA SER A 17 4.43 -3.58 16.34
C SER A 17 4.92 -2.56 15.30
N TYR A 18 5.78 -2.97 14.36
CA TYR A 18 6.19 -2.09 13.26
C TYR A 18 5.02 -1.61 12.42
N ILE A 19 3.96 -2.41 12.30
CA ILE A 19 2.71 -2.02 11.62
C ILE A 19 2.09 -0.83 12.37
N TRP A 20 1.99 -0.90 13.70
CA TRP A 20 1.45 0.19 14.51
C TRP A 20 2.33 1.46 14.45
N LEU A 21 3.65 1.31 14.52
CA LEU A 21 4.59 2.43 14.41
C LEU A 21 4.43 3.16 13.08
N THR A 22 4.35 2.42 11.98
CA THR A 22 4.11 2.99 10.65
C THR A 22 2.74 3.67 10.56
N TYR A 23 1.68 3.03 11.06
CA TYR A 23 0.35 3.62 11.09
C TYR A 23 0.34 4.95 11.85
N MET A 24 0.94 4.97 13.04
CA MET A 24 1.01 6.17 13.88
C MET A 24 1.76 7.32 13.18
N ALA A 25 2.86 7.02 12.50
CA ALA A 25 3.61 8.01 11.72
C ALA A 25 2.75 8.62 10.61
N ILE A 26 2.09 7.76 9.81
CA ILE A 26 1.24 8.19 8.69
C ILE A 26 0.02 8.97 9.19
N GLN A 27 -0.58 8.57 10.32
CA GLN A 27 -1.73 9.29 10.87
C GLN A 27 -1.37 10.66 11.45
N ASN A 28 -0.12 10.84 11.88
CA ASN A 28 0.35 12.11 12.38
C ASN A 28 0.66 13.13 11.27
N SER A 29 0.81 12.70 10.01
CA SER A 29 0.97 13.63 8.90
C SER A 29 -0.36 14.23 8.44
N GLU A 30 -0.30 15.47 7.97
CA GLU A 30 -1.46 16.21 7.46
C GLU A 30 -2.06 15.54 6.22
N GLU A 31 -1.21 15.10 5.30
CA GLU A 31 -1.61 14.47 4.03
C GLU A 31 -1.98 12.98 4.16
N LYS A 32 -1.92 12.41 5.37
CA LYS A 32 -2.14 10.96 5.63
C LYS A 32 -1.28 10.04 4.77
N MET A 33 -0.14 10.55 4.33
CA MET A 33 0.91 9.84 3.63
C MET A 33 2.27 10.39 4.02
N LEU A 34 3.30 9.56 3.99
CA LEU A 34 4.68 9.95 4.30
C LEU A 34 5.68 9.16 3.44
N PRO A 35 6.81 9.75 3.05
CA PRO A 35 7.91 8.98 2.49
C PRO A 35 8.58 8.14 3.59
N LEU A 36 9.24 7.06 3.17
CA LEU A 36 9.94 6.14 4.07
C LEU A 36 10.93 6.83 5.02
N THR A 37 11.61 7.87 4.53
CA THR A 37 12.56 8.66 5.31
C THR A 37 11.93 9.34 6.52
N ASP A 38 10.71 9.85 6.36
CA ASP A 38 10.04 10.60 7.43
C ASP A 38 9.37 9.66 8.42
N ILE A 39 8.96 8.46 7.99
CA ILE A 39 8.56 7.39 8.90
C ILE A 39 9.72 7.02 9.84
N TYR A 40 10.96 6.95 9.33
CA TYR A 40 12.11 6.67 10.20
C TYR A 40 12.34 7.78 11.22
N LYS A 41 12.30 9.05 10.78
CA LYS A 41 12.49 10.21 11.66
C LYS A 41 11.44 10.23 12.77
N PHE A 42 10.16 10.13 12.41
CA PHE A 42 9.07 10.10 13.38
C PHE A 42 9.26 9.04 14.47
N ILE A 43 9.66 7.82 14.09
CA ILE A 43 9.88 6.73 15.05
C ILE A 43 11.09 7.03 15.96
N MET A 44 12.19 7.53 15.41
CA MET A 44 13.40 7.86 16.18
C MET A 44 13.19 9.07 17.12
N ASP A 45 12.36 10.03 16.71
CA ASP A 45 12.05 11.22 17.48
C ASP A 45 11.16 10.85 18.67
N LYS A 46 10.12 10.03 18.42
CA LYS A 46 9.16 9.60 19.44
C LYS A 46 9.68 8.51 20.39
N PHE A 47 10.55 7.63 19.90
CA PHE A 47 11.03 6.47 20.65
C PHE A 47 12.57 6.37 20.57
N PRO A 48 13.29 6.91 21.58
CA PRO A 48 14.75 6.95 21.60
C PRO A 48 15.43 5.58 21.39
N PHE A 49 14.78 4.49 21.82
CA PHE A 49 15.21 3.10 21.56
C PHE A 49 15.62 2.85 20.09
N TYR A 50 14.92 3.43 19.11
CA TYR A 50 15.17 3.18 17.69
C TYR A 50 16.31 4.03 17.09
N ARG A 51 16.92 4.94 17.87
CA ARG A 51 18.10 5.72 17.41
C ARG A 51 19.35 4.84 17.28
N LYS A 52 19.44 3.78 18.09
CA LYS A 52 20.53 2.79 18.04
C LYS A 52 20.18 1.67 17.03
N ASN A 53 21.20 1.03 16.45
CA ASN A 53 21.05 -0.14 15.56
C ASN A 53 20.04 0.03 14.39
N THR A 54 20.11 1.20 13.74
CA THR A 54 19.12 1.65 12.73
C THR A 54 18.91 0.65 11.60
N GLN A 55 19.97 0.03 11.09
CA GLN A 55 19.90 -0.88 9.95
C GLN A 55 18.96 -2.07 10.17
N ARG A 56 18.98 -2.68 11.37
CA ARG A 56 18.23 -3.90 11.66
C ARG A 56 16.73 -3.65 11.66
N TRP A 57 16.27 -2.68 12.46
CA TRP A 57 14.84 -2.42 12.59
C TRP A 57 14.27 -1.74 11.34
N GLN A 58 15.05 -0.90 10.64
CA GLN A 58 14.60 -0.32 9.38
C GLN A 58 14.41 -1.40 8.31
N ASN A 59 15.26 -2.45 8.29
CA ASN A 59 15.05 -3.58 7.39
C ASN A 59 13.73 -4.30 7.70
N SER A 60 13.45 -4.56 8.97
CA SER A 60 12.16 -5.12 9.39
C SER A 60 10.99 -4.21 9.03
N LEU A 61 11.13 -2.90 9.14
CA LEU A 61 10.07 -1.94 8.80
C LEU A 61 9.79 -1.93 7.29
N ARG A 62 10.83 -1.90 6.45
CA ARG A 62 10.69 -2.00 4.98
C ARG A 62 10.01 -3.29 4.55
N HIS A 63 10.37 -4.41 5.18
CA HIS A 63 9.69 -5.67 4.95
C HIS A 63 8.19 -5.58 5.30
N ASN A 64 7.83 -4.96 6.44
CA ASN A 64 6.44 -4.80 6.83
C ASN A 64 5.62 -3.94 5.86
N LEU A 65 6.20 -2.88 5.31
CA LEU A 65 5.56 -2.01 4.32
C LEU A 65 5.19 -2.76 3.04
N SER A 66 6.11 -3.58 2.52
CA SER A 66 5.86 -4.37 1.31
C SER A 66 5.03 -5.63 1.56
N PHE A 67 5.10 -6.19 2.77
CA PHE A 67 4.41 -7.42 3.11
C PHE A 67 2.94 -7.19 3.47
N ASN A 68 2.58 -6.13 4.19
CA ASN A 68 1.20 -5.95 4.65
C ASN A 68 0.39 -5.10 3.67
N ASP A 69 -0.72 -5.63 3.18
CA ASP A 69 -1.63 -4.91 2.25
C ASP A 69 -2.33 -3.70 2.89
N CYS A 70 -2.16 -3.49 4.21
CA CYS A 70 -2.65 -2.29 4.88
C CYS A 70 -1.86 -1.04 4.48
N PHE A 71 -0.66 -1.19 3.91
CA PHE A 71 0.15 -0.09 3.41
C PHE A 71 0.17 -0.11 1.88
N ILE A 72 -0.10 1.05 1.29
CA ILE A 72 -0.08 1.23 -0.16
C ILE A 72 1.06 2.17 -0.54
N LYS A 73 1.72 1.83 -1.65
CA LYS A 73 2.79 2.63 -2.24
C LYS A 73 2.19 3.60 -3.25
N ILE A 74 2.33 4.90 -3.01
CA ILE A 74 1.83 5.97 -3.87
C ILE A 74 3.01 6.56 -4.66
N PRO A 75 2.95 6.55 -6.01
CA PRO A 75 3.99 7.18 -6.82
C PRO A 75 4.02 8.70 -6.59
N ARG A 76 5.20 9.30 -6.65
CA ARG A 76 5.32 10.75 -6.59
C ARG A 76 4.75 11.36 -7.88
N ARG A 77 4.19 12.56 -7.76
CA ARG A 77 3.81 13.35 -8.92
C ARG A 77 5.08 13.78 -9.69
N PRO A 78 5.03 13.85 -11.03
CA PRO A 78 6.20 14.13 -11.87
C PRO A 78 6.76 15.55 -11.70
N ASP A 79 5.95 16.48 -11.21
CA ASP A 79 6.30 17.87 -10.90
C ASP A 79 7.21 18.02 -9.67
N ARG A 80 7.21 17.03 -8.77
CA ARG A 80 8.03 17.05 -7.54
C ARG A 80 9.03 15.90 -7.52
N PRO A 81 10.19 16.05 -8.19
CA PRO A 81 11.25 15.05 -8.14
C PRO A 81 11.73 14.88 -6.70
N GLY A 82 11.68 13.65 -6.19
CA GLY A 82 12.05 13.34 -4.81
C GLY A 82 12.40 11.87 -4.63
N LYS A 83 13.19 11.58 -3.60
CA LYS A 83 13.63 10.21 -3.32
C LYS A 83 12.47 9.34 -2.84
N GLY A 84 12.32 8.17 -3.47
CA GLY A 84 11.38 7.13 -3.06
C GLY A 84 9.91 7.47 -3.32
N SER A 85 9.02 6.61 -2.83
CA SER A 85 7.56 6.76 -2.95
C SER A 85 6.93 7.15 -1.63
N TYR A 86 5.70 7.67 -1.68
CA TYR A 86 4.89 7.87 -0.49
C TYR A 86 4.26 6.55 -0.05
N TRP A 87 4.05 6.43 1.25
CA TRP A 87 3.33 5.33 1.87
C TRP A 87 2.10 5.87 2.58
N ALA A 88 0.96 5.25 2.33
CA ALA A 88 -0.30 5.57 2.98
C ALA A 88 -0.94 4.31 3.54
N VAL A 89 -1.91 4.50 4.44
CA VAL A 89 -2.73 3.41 4.96
C VAL A 89 -3.91 3.18 4.02
N HIS A 90 -4.20 1.93 3.70
CA HIS A 90 -5.36 1.57 2.89
C HIS A 90 -6.65 1.99 3.62
N PRO A 91 -7.65 2.62 2.95
CA PRO A 91 -8.90 3.07 3.58
C PRO A 91 -9.62 1.95 4.35
N ASN A 92 -9.79 0.78 3.73
CA ASN A 92 -10.39 -0.41 4.37
C ASN A 92 -9.58 -0.97 5.56
N ALA A 93 -8.33 -0.55 5.75
CA ALA A 93 -7.51 -0.95 6.89
C ALA A 93 -7.60 0.04 8.06
N LEU A 94 -8.17 1.24 7.88
CA LEU A 94 -8.24 2.28 8.92
C LEU A 94 -9.01 1.80 10.16
N GLY A 95 -10.18 1.19 9.98
CA GLY A 95 -10.98 0.63 11.08
C GLY A 95 -10.27 -0.50 11.85
N MET A 96 -9.19 -1.06 11.30
CA MET A 96 -8.39 -2.07 12.02
C MET A 96 -7.47 -1.49 13.10
N PHE A 97 -7.30 -0.17 13.10
CA PHE A 97 -6.39 0.57 13.96
C PHE A 97 -7.12 1.51 14.93
N GLU A 98 -8.41 1.81 14.71
CA GLU A 98 -9.23 2.68 15.56
C GLU A 98 -9.39 2.16 17.00
N ASN A 99 -9.51 0.84 17.20
CA ASN A 99 -9.71 0.26 18.54
C ASN A 99 -8.41 0.16 19.37
N GLY A 100 -7.36 0.92 19.03
CA GLY A 100 -6.12 0.93 19.81
C GLY A 100 -5.35 -0.39 19.81
N SER A 101 -5.52 -1.23 18.77
CA SER A 101 -4.78 -2.49 18.61
C SER A 101 -3.29 -2.21 18.29
N CYS A 102 -2.55 -1.78 19.31
CA CYS A 102 -1.11 -1.61 19.30
C CYS A 102 -0.34 -2.95 19.25
N LEU A 103 -1.01 -4.02 19.68
CA LEU A 103 -0.50 -5.38 19.78
C LEU A 103 -0.46 -6.11 18.44
N ARG A 104 0.42 -7.12 18.35
CA ARG A 104 0.56 -7.98 17.19
C ARG A 104 -0.75 -8.74 16.93
N ARG A 105 -1.41 -8.44 15.82
CA ARG A 105 -2.67 -9.08 15.42
C ARG A 105 -2.45 -10.55 15.02
N ARG A 106 -3.37 -11.44 15.43
CA ARG A 106 -3.35 -12.86 15.05
C ARG A 106 -3.81 -13.11 13.60
N LYS A 107 -4.76 -12.32 13.08
CA LYS A 107 -5.30 -12.44 11.71
C LYS A 107 -4.80 -11.31 10.81
N ARG A 108 -4.21 -11.65 9.66
CA ARG A 108 -3.62 -10.68 8.71
C ARG A 108 -4.72 -10.03 7.85
N PHE A 109 -4.59 -8.72 7.61
CA PHE A 109 -5.37 -8.02 6.58
C PHE A 109 -4.91 -8.50 5.21
N LYS A 110 -5.85 -8.95 4.39
CA LYS A 110 -5.61 -9.27 3.00
C LYS A 110 -6.63 -8.50 2.18
N VAL A 111 -6.14 -7.68 1.26
CA VAL A 111 -7.00 -7.17 0.19
C VAL A 111 -7.18 -8.34 -0.77
N TRP A 112 -8.42 -8.72 -1.06
CA TRP A 112 -8.69 -9.65 -2.14
C TRP A 112 -8.27 -8.97 -3.44
N LYS A 113 -7.09 -9.35 -3.93
CA LYS A 113 -6.65 -8.96 -5.26
C LYS A 113 -7.43 -9.85 -6.21
N GLU A 114 -8.50 -9.33 -6.80
CA GLU A 114 -8.99 -9.88 -8.05
C GLU A 114 -7.78 -9.94 -9.00
N PRO A 115 -7.49 -11.07 -9.67
CA PRO A 115 -6.22 -11.33 -10.35
C PRO A 115 -5.81 -10.31 -11.43
N PHE A 116 -6.68 -9.34 -11.76
CA PHE A 116 -6.51 -8.43 -12.89
C PHE A 116 -6.35 -6.95 -12.56
N PHE A 117 -6.45 -6.50 -11.31
CA PHE A 117 -6.27 -5.08 -10.97
C PHE A 117 -5.10 -4.84 -10.02
N SER A 118 -3.92 -4.56 -10.57
CA SER A 118 -2.87 -3.92 -9.80
C SER A 118 -3.25 -2.45 -9.55
N TYR A 119 -2.91 -1.92 -8.37
CA TYR A 119 -3.18 -0.53 -8.00
C TYR A 119 -2.58 0.49 -9.00
N SER A 120 -1.58 0.13 -9.81
CA SER A 120 -1.07 0.99 -10.88
C SER A 120 -2.02 1.08 -12.09
N HIS A 121 -2.89 0.09 -12.30
CA HIS A 121 -3.92 0.10 -13.34
C HIS A 121 -5.18 0.88 -12.93
N GLN A 122 -5.46 1.04 -11.63
CA GLN A 122 -6.61 1.83 -11.15
C GLN A 122 -6.58 3.28 -11.69
N TYR A 123 -5.42 3.94 -11.67
CA TYR A 123 -5.30 5.33 -12.15
C TYR A 123 -5.49 5.44 -13.66
N LYS A 124 -5.01 4.45 -14.43
CA LYS A 124 -5.21 4.38 -15.88
C LYS A 124 -6.66 4.05 -16.22
N TYR A 125 -7.30 3.17 -15.46
CA TYR A 125 -8.71 2.83 -15.62
C TYR A 125 -9.61 4.01 -15.25
N ASN A 126 -9.36 4.68 -14.12
CA ASN A 126 -10.11 5.89 -13.74
C ASN A 126 -9.90 7.03 -14.75
N ALA A 127 -8.68 7.20 -15.28
CA ALA A 127 -8.41 8.18 -16.34
C ALA A 127 -9.14 7.81 -17.66
N LEU A 128 -9.22 6.52 -17.99
CA LEU A 128 -9.93 6.01 -19.16
C LEU A 128 -11.47 6.12 -19.00
N VAL A 129 -12.00 5.84 -17.81
CA VAL A 129 -13.43 6.00 -17.50
C VAL A 129 -13.82 7.49 -17.55
N LEU A 130 -12.98 8.38 -17.02
CA LEU A 130 -13.20 9.83 -17.09
C LEU A 130 -13.15 10.39 -18.52
N SER A 131 -12.31 9.82 -19.39
CA SER A 131 -12.24 10.25 -20.80
C SER A 131 -13.41 9.71 -21.63
N ILE A 132 -13.90 8.50 -21.34
CA ILE A 132 -15.09 7.94 -22.02
C ILE A 132 -16.37 8.68 -21.61
N GLN A 133 -16.45 9.17 -20.37
CA GLN A 133 -17.62 9.90 -19.87
C GLN A 133 -17.82 11.28 -20.51
N HIS A 134 -16.77 11.87 -21.11
CA HIS A 134 -16.85 13.12 -21.86
C HIS A 134 -17.26 12.95 -23.34
N CYS A 135 -17.37 11.70 -23.82
CA CYS A 135 -17.69 11.40 -25.23
C CYS A 135 -19.08 10.80 -25.46
N MET A 136 -19.93 10.65 -24.43
CA MET A 136 -21.22 9.95 -24.55
C MET A 136 -22.41 10.89 -24.31
N PRO A 137 -23.42 10.92 -25.20
CA PRO A 137 -24.65 11.71 -25.01
C PRO A 137 -25.55 11.10 -23.91
N SER A 138 -26.27 11.97 -23.19
CA SER A 138 -26.96 11.72 -21.90
C SER A 138 -28.14 10.73 -21.88
N SER A 139 -28.36 9.93 -22.92
CA SER A 139 -29.61 9.14 -23.07
C SER A 139 -29.43 7.61 -23.03
N TYR A 140 -28.27 7.08 -22.62
CA TYR A 140 -28.03 5.63 -22.58
C TYR A 140 -27.96 5.05 -21.16
N ASN A 141 -28.68 3.94 -20.95
CA ASN A 141 -28.86 3.23 -19.69
C ASN A 141 -27.54 2.70 -19.11
N TYR A 142 -27.18 3.19 -17.91
CA TYR A 142 -25.88 2.95 -17.25
C TYR A 142 -25.67 1.51 -16.74
N HIS A 143 -26.71 0.71 -16.57
CA HIS A 143 -26.62 -0.57 -15.85
C HIS A 143 -26.21 -1.76 -16.74
N GLU A 144 -26.64 -1.78 -18.00
CA GLU A 144 -26.33 -2.88 -18.95
C GLU A 144 -24.91 -2.77 -19.52
N HIS A 145 -24.40 -1.55 -19.69
CA HIS A 145 -23.08 -1.32 -20.29
C HIS A 145 -21.90 -1.65 -19.36
N TYR A 146 -22.06 -1.55 -18.04
CA TYR A 146 -20.98 -1.92 -17.10
C TYR A 146 -20.67 -3.42 -17.17
N LEU A 147 -21.69 -4.27 -17.35
CA LEU A 147 -21.49 -5.70 -17.55
C LEU A 147 -20.81 -5.96 -18.89
N VAL A 148 -21.26 -5.32 -19.97
CA VAL A 148 -20.69 -5.53 -21.32
C VAL A 148 -19.25 -5.03 -21.39
N LEU A 149 -18.93 -3.85 -20.84
CA LEU A 149 -17.55 -3.34 -20.78
C LEU A 149 -16.66 -4.27 -19.93
N HIS A 150 -17.18 -4.77 -18.80
CA HIS A 150 -16.47 -5.71 -17.95
C HIS A 150 -16.27 -7.08 -18.61
N ILE A 151 -17.24 -7.56 -19.38
CA ILE A 151 -17.16 -8.82 -20.16
C ILE A 151 -16.19 -8.65 -21.34
N VAL A 152 -16.28 -7.56 -22.10
CA VAL A 152 -15.41 -7.29 -23.24
C VAL A 152 -13.96 -7.09 -22.78
N MET A 153 -13.73 -6.37 -21.68
CA MET A 153 -12.38 -6.23 -21.10
C MET A 153 -11.84 -7.55 -20.54
N LYS A 154 -12.69 -8.40 -19.95
CA LYS A 154 -12.28 -9.76 -19.53
C LYS A 154 -11.88 -10.62 -20.74
N CYS A 155 -12.68 -10.61 -21.81
CA CYS A 155 -12.40 -11.35 -23.04
C CYS A 155 -11.10 -10.90 -23.74
N PHE A 156 -10.85 -9.58 -23.80
CA PHE A 156 -9.64 -9.03 -24.41
C PHE A 156 -8.36 -9.40 -23.64
N ILE A 157 -8.45 -9.48 -22.32
CA ILE A 157 -7.31 -9.85 -21.47
C ILE A 157 -7.04 -11.36 -21.54
N THR A 158 -8.08 -12.21 -21.58
CA THR A 158 -7.88 -13.66 -21.75
C THR A 158 -7.30 -14.04 -23.10
N LEU A 159 -7.68 -13.35 -24.19
CA LEU A 159 -7.15 -13.63 -25.54
C LEU A 159 -5.68 -13.22 -25.70
N SER A 160 -5.25 -12.14 -25.02
CA SER A 160 -3.85 -11.71 -25.05
C SER A 160 -2.92 -12.63 -24.24
N GLN A 161 -3.42 -13.30 -23.20
CA GLN A 161 -2.63 -14.30 -22.45
C GLN A 161 -2.45 -15.62 -23.23
N ILE A 162 -3.44 -16.02 -24.04
CA ILE A 162 -3.34 -17.23 -24.88
C ILE A 162 -2.29 -17.05 -25.99
N PHE A 163 -2.22 -15.87 -26.60
CA PHE A 163 -1.21 -15.57 -27.64
C PHE A 163 0.23 -15.59 -27.11
N CYS A 164 0.45 -15.13 -25.87
CA CYS A 164 1.77 -15.18 -25.23
C CYS A 164 2.22 -16.62 -24.92
N PHE A 165 1.30 -17.48 -24.50
CA PHE A 165 1.61 -18.86 -24.12
C PHE A 165 1.95 -19.75 -25.32
N VAL A 166 1.27 -19.55 -26.46
CA VAL A 166 1.59 -20.28 -27.71
C VAL A 166 2.92 -19.81 -28.32
N GLY A 167 3.27 -18.52 -28.19
CA GLY A 167 4.53 -17.98 -28.68
C GLY A 167 5.78 -18.51 -27.96
N GLU A 168 5.67 -18.85 -26.67
CA GLU A 168 6.78 -19.38 -25.87
C GLU A 168 7.04 -20.88 -26.07
N SER A 169 6.03 -21.65 -26.53
CA SER A 169 6.20 -23.06 -26.87
C SER A 169 6.86 -23.30 -28.23
N ILE A 170 6.75 -22.36 -29.17
CA ILE A 170 7.33 -22.51 -30.53
C ILE A 170 8.84 -22.17 -30.55
N SER A 171 9.32 -21.33 -29.63
CA SER A 171 10.74 -20.94 -29.55
C SER A 171 11.66 -21.97 -28.88
N LYS A 172 11.11 -23.05 -28.30
CA LYS A 172 11.88 -24.15 -27.67
C LYS A 172 12.04 -25.39 -28.56
N LEU A 173 11.52 -25.37 -29.79
CA LEU A 173 11.57 -26.50 -30.74
C LEU A 173 12.39 -26.20 -32.00
N ARG A 174 13.31 -25.22 -31.96
CA ARG A 174 14.25 -24.93 -33.04
C ARG A 174 15.68 -24.87 -32.54
#